data_AF-A0A920M3K9-F1
#
_entry.id   AF-A0A920M3K9-F1
#
_cell.length_a   1.000
_cell.length_b   1.000
_cell.length_c   1.000
_cell.angle_alpha   90.00
_cell.angle_beta   90.00
_cell.angle_gamma   90.00
#
_symmetry.space_group_name_H-M   'P 1'
#
loop_
_entity.id
_entity.type
_entity.pdbx_description
1 polymer ?
#
loop_
_entity_poly.entity_id
_entity_poly.type
_entity_poly.pdbx_seq_one_letter_code
_entity_poly.pdbx_strand_id
1 'polypeptide(L)'
;MKGKLSNIENAEMQFKGVRDNKGSETIQIMNDLGQKKDKIAFDGIYTVELPPYSEQSILDVQYTLQWKDISTPVVHNDQIKIEFFPEIQITKISDLRGKSESEFNVITFETRVNSYPYLVSLDEIESLITPDDNFSYRIEKVNLKDTDKSYIFNLFLESNEKIKGDVLFDLNLDTKYLEKDYKSTIKKVQVSVNTKYLYIVGIRYYYWILIFVVIIIALTLIINNLRQTKITGYLTDVQNNIIVDFSTIKRNPISKFLYPKRLNFNSINQLPYSGGYFEFDGDKVYMEIQPVEGDPSVRINSVPANGRSDITNGPWIGSSGKQVRFKKNIPYIDM
;
A
#
# COMPACT_ATOMS: atom_id res chain seq x y z
N MET A 1 50.85 47.25 22.42
CA MET A 1 50.05 47.23 23.67
C MET A 1 48.60 47.23 23.29
N LYS A 2 47.83 46.18 23.61
CA LYS A 2 46.36 46.25 23.53
C LYS A 2 45.93 47.16 24.68
N GLY A 3 45.44 48.36 24.37
CA GLY A 3 44.88 49.26 25.37
C GLY A 3 43.76 48.54 26.11
N LYS A 4 43.80 48.57 27.44
CA LYS A 4 42.68 48.10 28.25
C LYS A 4 41.53 49.07 28.02
N LEU A 5 40.37 48.57 27.59
CA LEU A 5 39.15 49.37 27.50
C LEU A 5 38.84 49.90 28.91
N SER A 6 38.46 51.17 28.98
CA SER A 6 38.10 51.85 30.22
C SER A 6 36.94 52.78 29.93
N ASN A 7 36.00 52.87 30.88
CA ASN A 7 34.93 53.86 30.81
C ASN A 7 35.51 55.28 30.69
N ILE A 8 34.83 56.12 29.92
CA ILE A 8 35.21 57.52 29.69
C ILE A 8 34.50 58.37 30.74
N GLU A 9 35.29 58.96 31.65
CA GLU A 9 34.75 59.81 32.71
C GLU A 9 34.01 61.04 32.13
N ASN A 10 32.87 61.38 32.76
CA ASN A 10 32.06 62.55 32.43
C ASN A 10 31.57 62.65 30.98
N ALA A 11 31.55 61.52 30.25
CA ALA A 11 30.95 61.40 28.93
C ALA A 11 29.66 60.59 28.97
N GLU A 12 28.71 60.97 28.12
CA GLU A 12 27.49 60.21 27.86
C GLU A 12 27.55 59.66 26.43
N MET A 13 27.23 58.39 26.28
CA MET A 13 27.13 57.71 24.99
C MET A 13 25.66 57.61 24.59
N GLN A 14 25.30 58.18 23.45
CA GLN A 14 23.96 58.17 22.91
C GLN A 14 23.91 57.37 21.61
N PHE A 15 22.87 56.56 21.49
CA PHE A 15 22.49 55.87 20.27
C PHE A 15 21.30 56.60 19.65
N LYS A 16 21.45 57.08 18.42
CA LYS A 16 20.36 57.63 17.63
C LYS A 16 20.09 56.71 16.44
N GLY A 17 18.92 56.08 16.42
CA GLY A 17 18.37 55.44 15.22
C GLY A 17 17.66 56.51 14.39
N VAL A 18 18.21 56.86 13.23
CA VAL A 18 17.85 58.07 12.48
C VAL A 18 16.74 57.82 11.45
N ARG A 19 16.47 56.57 11.05
CA ARG A 19 15.38 56.28 10.10
C ARG A 19 14.94 54.83 10.16
N ASP A 20 13.75 54.58 10.70
CA ASP A 20 12.95 53.48 10.15
C ASP A 20 12.35 53.90 8.80
N ASN A 21 11.70 52.97 8.11
CA ASN A 21 11.02 53.12 6.83
C ASN A 21 9.90 54.20 6.87
N LYS A 22 9.56 54.69 8.07
CA LYS A 22 8.52 55.67 8.38
C LYS A 22 9.12 57.02 8.83
N GLY A 23 10.46 57.15 8.87
CA GLY A 23 11.18 58.36 9.24
C GLY A 23 11.22 58.66 10.74
N SER A 24 10.94 57.67 11.59
CA SER A 24 10.94 57.85 13.05
C SER A 24 12.37 57.88 13.58
N GLU A 25 12.73 58.95 14.30
CA GLU A 25 13.98 59.05 15.04
C GLU A 25 13.79 58.50 16.46
N THR A 26 14.65 57.59 16.90
CA THR A 26 14.70 57.12 18.28
C THR A 26 16.05 57.42 18.88
N ILE A 27 16.09 58.21 19.95
CA ILE A 27 17.31 58.49 20.71
C ILE A 27 17.25 57.67 22.01
N GLN A 28 18.30 56.91 22.28
CA GLN A 28 18.46 56.12 23.50
C GLN A 28 19.84 56.38 24.11
N ILE A 29 19.90 56.54 25.43
CA ILE A 29 21.17 56.61 26.16
C ILE A 29 21.68 55.18 26.35
N MET A 30 22.94 54.94 25.97
CA MET A 30 23.57 53.64 26.12
C MET A 30 24.07 53.45 27.56
N ASN A 31 23.98 52.22 28.07
CA ASN A 31 24.29 51.91 29.47
C ASN A 31 25.64 51.17 29.61
N ASP A 32 26.44 51.58 30.60
CA ASP A 32 27.70 50.94 31.06
C ASP A 32 27.68 50.81 32.61
N LEU A 33 26.51 50.49 33.19
CA LEU A 33 26.30 50.39 34.64
C LEU A 33 26.19 48.94 35.13
N GLY A 34 26.43 47.93 34.28
CA GLY A 34 26.22 46.52 34.57
C GLY A 34 24.74 46.17 34.76
N GLN A 35 23.84 46.91 34.10
CA GLN A 35 22.39 46.74 34.20
C GLN A 35 21.80 46.31 32.84
N LYS A 36 20.62 45.66 32.89
CA LYS A 36 19.94 45.09 31.72
C LYS A 36 20.82 44.07 30.99
N LYS A 37 21.24 44.37 29.76
CA LYS A 37 22.05 43.52 28.88
C LYS A 37 23.55 43.84 28.95
N ASP A 38 23.92 44.86 29.72
CA ASP A 38 25.32 45.17 29.97
C ASP A 38 25.90 44.21 31.02
N LYS A 39 27.01 43.55 30.66
CA LYS A 39 27.55 42.40 31.41
C LYS A 39 28.46 42.82 32.57
N ILE A 40 29.20 43.92 32.42
CA ILE A 40 30.20 44.38 33.38
C ILE A 40 30.10 45.90 33.46
N ALA A 41 29.88 46.43 34.65
CA ALA A 41 29.80 47.87 34.83
C ALA A 41 31.16 48.55 34.63
N PHE A 42 31.14 49.71 33.97
CA PHE A 42 32.25 50.65 33.81
C PHE A 42 33.47 50.07 33.09
N ASP A 43 33.25 49.14 32.16
CA ASP A 43 34.32 48.54 31.36
C ASP A 43 34.57 49.29 30.04
N GLY A 44 33.77 50.33 29.75
CA GLY A 44 33.82 51.11 28.52
C GLY A 44 33.08 50.46 27.35
N ILE A 45 32.28 49.41 27.60
CA ILE A 45 31.41 48.77 26.62
C ILE A 45 29.97 49.21 26.86
N TYR A 46 29.53 50.23 26.12
CA TYR A 46 28.16 50.72 26.21
C TYR A 46 27.20 49.79 25.47
N THR A 47 26.08 49.45 26.10
CA THR A 47 25.05 48.56 25.54
C THR A 47 23.71 49.28 25.36
N VAL A 48 23.00 48.98 24.27
CA VAL A 48 21.62 49.44 24.01
C VAL A 48 20.78 48.27 23.51
N GLU A 49 19.51 48.25 23.90
CA GLU A 49 18.53 47.27 23.42
C GLU A 49 17.65 47.90 22.35
N LEU A 50 17.64 47.30 21.16
CA LEU A 50 16.78 47.76 20.08
C LEU A 50 15.37 47.18 20.26
N PRO A 51 14.31 47.95 19.94
CA PRO A 51 12.96 47.42 19.93
C PRO A 51 12.81 46.32 18.85
N PRO A 52 11.79 45.45 18.97
CA PRO A 52 11.50 44.48 17.93
C PRO A 52 11.03 45.19 16.65
N TYR A 53 11.58 44.79 15.51
CA TYR A 53 11.21 45.30 14.19
C TYR A 53 10.39 44.25 13.43
N SER A 54 9.29 44.68 12.81
CA SER A 54 8.36 43.80 12.08
C SER A 54 8.56 43.81 10.56
N GLU A 55 9.44 44.66 10.03
CA GLU A 55 9.67 44.86 8.60
C GLU A 55 11.17 44.79 8.31
N GLN A 56 11.55 44.32 7.12
CA GLN A 56 12.94 44.41 6.65
C GLN A 56 13.29 45.85 6.32
N SER A 57 14.46 46.30 6.78
CA SER A 57 14.93 47.65 6.52
C SER A 57 16.44 47.77 6.77
N ILE A 58 16.98 48.92 6.41
CA ILE A 58 18.32 49.35 6.82
C ILE A 58 18.10 50.50 7.79
N LEU A 59 18.56 50.31 9.03
CA LEU A 59 18.53 51.34 10.05
C LEU A 59 19.85 52.11 9.98
N ASP A 60 19.77 53.38 9.60
CA ASP A 60 20.88 54.31 9.77
C ASP A 60 21.03 54.63 11.26
N VAL A 61 22.21 54.34 11.83
CA VAL A 61 22.49 54.57 13.24
C VAL A 61 23.62 55.58 13.39
N GLN A 62 23.50 56.40 14.43
CA GLN A 62 24.50 57.38 14.81
C GLN A 62 24.82 57.21 16.29
N TYR A 63 26.10 56.98 16.56
CA TYR A 63 26.66 56.95 17.89
C TYR A 63 27.26 58.32 18.20
N THR A 64 26.85 58.90 19.32
CA THR A 64 27.32 60.22 19.77
C THR A 64 27.91 60.09 21.16
N LEU A 65 29.19 60.42 21.29
CA LEU A 65 29.88 60.54 22.58
C LEU A 65 30.05 62.01 22.92
N GLN A 66 29.51 62.42 24.07
CA GLN A 66 29.41 63.83 24.48
C GLN A 66 29.87 64.01 25.93
N TRP A 67 30.87 64.87 26.17
CA TRP A 67 31.30 65.25 27.52
C TRP A 67 30.47 66.42 28.06
N LYS A 68 30.28 66.49 29.38
CA LYS A 68 29.55 67.59 30.02
C LYS A 68 30.18 68.97 29.77
N ASP A 69 31.51 69.02 29.72
CA ASP A 69 32.28 70.27 29.71
C ASP A 69 32.88 70.64 28.34
N ILE A 70 32.57 69.86 27.29
CA ILE A 70 33.11 70.07 25.93
C ILE A 70 31.94 70.27 24.97
N SER A 71 31.96 71.29 24.13
CA SER A 71 30.84 71.60 23.21
C SER A 71 30.79 70.74 21.95
N THR A 72 31.86 70.00 21.64
CA THR A 72 31.99 69.23 20.39
C THR A 72 31.86 67.73 20.67
N PRO A 73 30.79 67.06 20.19
CA PRO A 73 30.66 65.62 20.30
C PRO A 73 31.59 64.88 19.34
N VAL A 74 31.92 63.64 19.69
CA VAL A 74 32.48 62.66 18.74
C VAL A 74 31.31 61.85 18.17
N VAL A 75 31.20 61.83 16.85
CA VAL A 75 30.07 61.22 16.14
C VAL A 75 30.59 60.12 15.21
N HIS A 76 29.91 58.98 15.22
CA HIS A 76 30.15 57.87 14.31
C HIS A 76 28.83 57.41 13.70
N ASN A 77 28.79 57.22 12.39
CA ASN A 77 27.60 56.74 11.68
C ASN A 77 27.86 55.32 11.18
N ASP A 78 26.86 54.46 11.30
CA ASP A 78 26.89 53.07 10.84
C ASP A 78 25.49 52.66 10.34
N GLN A 79 25.35 51.42 9.86
CA GLN A 79 24.08 50.88 9.37
C GLN A 79 23.83 49.47 9.91
N ILE A 80 22.60 49.23 10.37
CA ILE A 80 22.14 47.91 10.80
C ILE A 80 21.12 47.39 9.79
N LYS A 81 21.41 46.24 9.18
CA LYS A 81 20.47 45.57 8.28
C LYS A 81 19.54 44.65 9.06
N ILE A 82 18.23 44.83 8.87
CA ILE A 82 17.18 44.03 9.48
C ILE A 82 16.61 43.10 8.40
N GLU A 83 16.72 41.79 8.63
CA GLU A 83 16.24 40.77 7.70
C GLU A 83 15.28 39.79 8.36
N PHE A 84 14.33 39.27 7.59
CA PHE A 84 13.55 38.12 8.00
C PHE A 84 14.40 36.86 7.96
N PHE A 85 14.07 35.90 8.82
CA PHE A 85 14.70 34.60 8.79
C PHE A 85 14.03 33.68 7.75
N PRO A 86 14.77 32.67 7.25
CA PRO A 86 14.18 31.63 6.41
C PRO A 86 13.06 30.88 7.12
N GLU A 87 11.97 30.60 6.42
CA GLU A 87 10.88 29.77 6.93
C GLU A 87 10.39 28.75 5.88
N ILE A 88 9.75 27.69 6.38
CA ILE A 88 8.97 26.75 5.55
C ILE A 88 7.54 27.27 5.44
N GLN A 89 7.03 27.36 4.22
CA GLN A 89 5.63 27.65 3.93
C GLN A 89 4.97 26.46 3.23
N ILE A 90 3.85 26.00 3.76
CA ILE A 90 3.05 24.95 3.12
C ILE A 90 2.22 25.56 1.99
N THR A 91 2.40 25.07 0.77
CA THR A 91 1.69 25.55 -0.42
C THR A 91 0.51 24.65 -0.78
N LYS A 92 0.60 23.36 -0.48
CA LYS A 92 -0.46 22.39 -0.77
C LYS A 92 -0.51 21.28 0.27
N ILE A 93 -1.72 20.91 0.66
CA ILE A 93 -2.01 19.72 1.46
C ILE A 93 -3.01 18.88 0.67
N SER A 94 -2.65 17.64 0.36
CA SER A 94 -3.54 16.72 -0.36
C SER A 94 -4.35 15.89 0.63
N ASP A 95 -5.66 15.84 0.41
CA ASP A 95 -6.54 14.89 1.09
C ASP A 95 -6.45 13.53 0.39
N LEU A 96 -6.15 12.48 1.15
CA LEU A 96 -6.00 11.12 0.63
C LEU A 96 -7.24 10.25 0.81
N ARG A 97 -8.37 10.83 1.24
CA ARG A 97 -9.60 10.07 1.45
C ARG A 97 -10.04 9.34 0.18
N GLY A 98 -9.97 8.01 0.21
CA GLY A 98 -10.50 7.14 -0.85
C GLY A 98 -9.56 6.87 -2.01
N LYS A 99 -8.30 7.34 -1.97
CA LYS A 99 -7.27 6.99 -2.94
C LYS A 99 -6.69 5.59 -2.65
N SER A 100 -6.26 4.89 -3.70
CA SER A 100 -5.81 3.49 -3.65
C SER A 100 -4.35 3.29 -4.09
N GLU A 101 -3.60 4.38 -4.29
CA GLU A 101 -2.19 4.32 -4.64
C GLU A 101 -1.35 3.86 -3.44
N SER A 102 -0.16 3.32 -3.68
CA SER A 102 0.78 2.91 -2.62
C SER A 102 1.60 4.08 -2.09
N GLU A 103 1.73 5.13 -2.90
CA GLU A 103 2.53 6.32 -2.64
C GLU A 103 1.67 7.55 -2.92
N PHE A 104 1.75 8.56 -2.05
CA PHE A 104 0.90 9.74 -2.14
C PHE A 104 1.70 11.02 -1.91
N ASN A 105 1.63 11.98 -2.84
CA ASN A 105 2.09 13.34 -2.55
C ASN A 105 1.09 14.01 -1.59
N VAL A 106 1.49 14.15 -0.33
CA VAL A 106 0.65 14.65 0.76
C VAL A 106 0.85 16.14 1.03
N ILE A 107 2.08 16.63 0.89
CA ILE A 107 2.42 18.01 1.22
C ILE A 107 3.36 18.54 0.15
N THR A 108 3.06 19.72 -0.38
CA THR A 108 4.04 20.55 -1.08
C THR A 108 4.33 21.76 -0.21
N PHE A 109 5.61 22.05 -0.03
CA PHE A 109 6.07 23.20 0.74
C PHE A 109 7.24 23.89 0.05
N GLU A 110 7.43 25.15 0.39
CA GLU A 110 8.51 25.98 -0.11
C GLU A 110 9.32 26.59 1.03
N THR A 111 10.60 26.84 0.79
CA THR A 111 11.49 27.57 1.70
C THR A 111 11.72 28.98 1.17
N ARG A 112 11.54 29.97 2.03
CA ARG A 112 11.61 31.38 1.62
C ARG A 112 12.15 32.26 2.73
N VAL A 113 12.77 33.36 2.33
CA VAL A 113 13.04 34.51 3.18
C VAL A 113 12.11 35.61 2.70
N ASN A 114 11.09 35.93 3.50
CA ASN A 114 10.04 36.87 3.12
C ASN A 114 9.30 36.43 1.84
N SER A 115 9.46 37.19 0.74
CA SER A 115 8.89 36.93 -0.57
C SER A 115 9.87 36.27 -1.54
N TYR A 116 11.11 36.03 -1.13
CA TYR A 116 12.16 35.48 -1.98
C TYR A 116 12.38 33.99 -1.69
N PRO A 117 12.51 33.15 -2.73
CA PRO A 117 12.93 31.76 -2.57
C PRO A 117 14.26 31.62 -1.83
N TYR A 118 14.32 30.72 -0.86
CA TYR A 118 15.54 30.40 -0.12
C TYR A 118 15.97 28.97 -0.44
N LEU A 119 17.09 28.84 -1.15
CA LEU A 119 17.60 27.56 -1.62
C LEU A 119 18.24 26.77 -0.48
N VAL A 120 17.71 25.58 -0.22
CA VAL A 120 18.23 24.65 0.78
C VAL A 120 18.42 23.26 0.18
N SER A 121 19.30 22.49 0.80
CA SER A 121 19.46 21.07 0.53
C SER A 121 18.48 20.23 1.38
N LEU A 122 18.29 18.95 1.03
CA LEU A 122 17.36 18.06 1.73
C LEU A 122 17.79 17.77 3.19
N ASP A 123 19.08 17.79 3.46
CA ASP A 123 19.67 17.63 4.80
C ASP A 123 19.40 18.81 5.73
N GLU A 124 19.07 19.98 5.17
CA GLU A 124 18.70 21.17 5.94
C GLU A 124 17.21 21.16 6.37
N ILE A 125 16.44 20.15 5.96
CA ILE A 125 15.01 19.99 6.29
C ILE A 125 14.87 18.89 7.33
N GLU A 126 14.42 19.27 8.51
CA GLU A 126 14.03 18.33 9.54
C GLU A 126 12.53 18.03 9.46
N SER A 127 12.20 16.76 9.56
CA SER A 127 10.82 16.29 9.54
C SER A 127 10.60 15.18 10.55
N LEU A 128 9.50 15.27 11.30
CA LEU A 128 9.03 14.24 12.20
C LEU A 128 7.59 13.87 11.84
N ILE A 129 7.30 12.58 11.82
CA ILE A 129 5.96 12.03 11.54
C ILE A 129 5.36 11.47 12.84
N THR A 130 4.04 11.64 13.01
CA THR A 130 3.31 11.06 14.14
C THR A 130 1.93 10.58 13.69
N PRO A 131 1.54 9.32 13.98
CA PRO A 131 2.35 8.26 14.59
C PRO A 131 3.45 7.75 13.63
N ASP A 132 4.58 7.30 14.18
CA ASP A 132 5.72 6.75 13.41
C ASP A 132 5.48 5.31 12.94
N ASP A 133 4.58 4.60 13.63
CA ASP A 133 4.26 3.21 13.29
C ASP A 133 3.44 3.14 11.99
N ASN A 134 3.86 2.24 11.08
CA ASN A 134 3.20 1.88 9.81
C ASN A 134 3.24 2.92 8.68
N PHE A 135 4.03 3.99 8.83
CA PHE A 135 4.23 5.00 7.80
C PHE A 135 5.71 5.13 7.43
N SER A 136 6.02 5.11 6.14
CA SER A 136 7.29 5.60 5.61
C SER A 136 7.02 6.88 4.82
N TYR A 137 7.93 7.84 4.88
CA TYR A 137 7.81 9.06 4.10
C TYR A 137 9.13 9.39 3.41
N ARG A 138 9.03 10.10 2.29
CA ARG A 138 10.17 10.58 1.52
C ARG A 138 9.93 12.03 1.14
N ILE A 139 10.94 12.87 1.32
CA ILE A 139 10.92 14.25 0.84
C ILE A 139 11.74 14.28 -0.45
N GLU A 140 11.15 14.80 -1.51
CA GLU A 140 11.81 15.00 -2.79
C GLU A 140 11.88 16.49 -3.11
N LYS A 141 13.06 16.93 -3.53
CA LYS A 141 13.24 18.26 -4.09
C LYS A 141 12.60 18.34 -5.47
N VAL A 142 11.91 19.43 -5.76
CA VAL A 142 11.52 19.76 -7.15
C VAL A 142 12.76 20.36 -7.80
N ASN A 143 13.34 19.65 -8.76
CA ASN A 143 14.62 20.01 -9.35
C ASN A 143 14.58 21.39 -10.03
N LEU A 144 15.52 22.23 -9.63
CA LEU A 144 15.93 23.41 -10.39
C LEU A 144 17.12 23.00 -11.26
N LYS A 145 17.23 23.57 -12.46
CA LYS A 145 18.37 23.25 -13.35
C LYS A 145 19.69 23.62 -12.66
N ASP A 146 20.64 22.68 -12.69
CA ASP A 146 22.04 22.89 -12.33
C ASP A 146 22.33 23.22 -10.86
N THR A 147 21.44 22.86 -9.91
CA THR A 147 21.70 23.01 -8.47
C THR A 147 21.32 21.78 -7.67
N ASP A 148 22.13 21.41 -6.66
CA ASP A 148 21.74 20.38 -5.70
C ASP A 148 20.66 20.86 -4.71
N LYS A 149 20.55 22.19 -4.57
CA LYS A 149 19.55 22.86 -3.72
C LYS A 149 18.21 23.06 -4.44
N SER A 150 17.14 23.17 -3.65
CA SER A 150 15.82 23.62 -4.12
C SER A 150 15.16 24.53 -3.09
N TYR A 151 14.09 25.19 -3.51
CA TYR A 151 13.20 25.91 -2.61
C TYR A 151 11.78 25.34 -2.62
N ILE A 152 11.50 24.29 -3.41
CA ILE A 152 10.21 23.61 -3.46
C ILE A 152 10.43 22.13 -3.23
N PHE A 153 9.62 21.56 -2.35
CA PHE A 153 9.72 20.16 -1.93
C PHE A 153 8.35 19.50 -1.93
N ASN A 154 8.32 18.23 -2.32
CA ASN A 154 7.16 17.35 -2.20
C ASN A 154 7.44 16.30 -1.13
N LEU A 155 6.51 16.13 -0.21
CA LEU A 155 6.51 15.05 0.77
C LEU A 155 5.57 13.96 0.29
N PHE A 156 6.14 12.78 0.10
CA PHE A 156 5.43 11.55 -0.23
C PHE A 156 5.25 10.69 1.02
N LEU A 157 4.03 10.19 1.19
CA LEU A 157 3.69 9.22 2.23
C LEU A 157 3.44 7.86 1.60
N GLU A 158 4.06 6.84 2.17
CA GLU A 158 3.94 5.44 1.80
C GLU A 158 3.40 4.66 3.02
N SER A 159 2.51 3.70 2.77
CA SER A 159 1.99 2.84 3.83
C SER A 159 1.72 1.43 3.31
N ASN A 160 2.15 0.44 4.09
CA ASN A 160 1.99 -0.98 3.78
C ASN A 160 0.65 -1.56 4.28
N GLU A 161 -0.05 -0.84 5.16
CA GLU A 161 -1.25 -1.31 5.86
C GLU A 161 -2.52 -0.47 5.57
N LYS A 162 -3.68 -1.03 5.93
CA LYS A 162 -4.96 -0.30 5.85
C LYS A 162 -5.02 0.68 7.01
N ILE A 163 -4.94 1.97 6.71
CA ILE A 163 -4.98 2.98 7.75
C ILE A 163 -6.07 3.99 7.43
N LYS A 164 -6.95 4.17 8.41
CA LYS A 164 -7.88 5.28 8.49
C LYS A 164 -7.47 6.08 9.72
N GLY A 165 -6.90 7.25 9.50
CA GLY A 165 -6.39 8.08 10.59
C GLY A 165 -5.82 9.38 10.08
N ASP A 166 -5.41 10.21 11.02
CA ASP A 166 -4.71 11.45 10.73
C ASP A 166 -3.23 11.28 11.05
N VAL A 167 -2.39 11.76 10.13
CA VAL A 167 -0.94 11.79 10.26
C VAL A 167 -0.52 13.23 10.45
N LEU A 168 0.28 13.49 11.47
CA LEU A 168 0.86 14.78 11.77
C LEU A 168 2.30 14.82 11.26
N PHE A 169 2.65 15.89 10.56
CA PHE A 169 4.01 16.21 10.13
C PHE A 169 4.46 17.48 10.84
N ASP A 170 5.57 17.37 11.55
CA ASP A 170 6.29 18.50 12.13
C ASP A 170 7.47 18.78 11.20
N LEU A 171 7.46 19.94 10.53
CA LEU A 171 8.49 20.37 9.57
C LEU A 171 9.22 21.60 10.08
N ASN A 172 10.55 21.59 10.05
CA ASN A 172 11.37 22.77 10.34
C ASN A 172 12.64 22.78 9.50
N LEU A 173 13.26 23.96 9.44
CA LEU A 173 14.51 24.18 8.74
C LEU A 173 15.64 24.26 9.77
N ASP A 174 16.74 23.54 9.51
CA ASP A 174 18.00 23.64 10.25
C ASP A 174 19.11 23.97 9.25
N THR A 175 19.49 25.24 9.19
CA THR A 175 20.34 25.80 8.12
C THR A 175 21.34 26.79 8.69
N LYS A 176 22.34 27.17 7.88
CA LYS A 176 23.18 28.34 8.14
C LYS A 176 22.64 29.54 7.40
N TYR A 177 22.17 30.53 8.14
CA TYR A 177 21.72 31.81 7.60
C TYR A 177 22.63 32.94 8.06
N LEU A 178 23.21 33.70 7.11
CA LEU A 178 24.18 34.77 7.38
C LEU A 178 25.33 34.29 8.30
N GLU A 179 25.91 33.14 7.98
CA GLU A 179 27.03 32.51 8.71
C GLU A 179 26.71 32.07 10.15
N LYS A 180 25.44 32.10 10.56
CA LYS A 180 24.98 31.62 11.86
C LYS A 180 24.07 30.41 11.70
N ASP A 181 24.22 29.45 12.60
CA ASP A 181 23.28 28.34 12.70
C ASP A 181 21.90 28.88 13.07
N TYR A 182 20.88 28.44 12.34
CA TYR A 182 19.51 28.90 12.48
C TYR A 182 18.55 27.72 12.36
N LYS A 183 17.66 27.62 13.35
CA LYS A 183 16.57 26.65 13.36
C LYS A 183 15.23 27.38 13.30
N SER A 184 14.41 27.08 12.29
CA SER A 184 13.11 27.71 12.13
C SER A 184 12.10 27.19 13.15
N THR A 185 10.99 27.92 13.32
CA THR A 185 9.83 27.41 14.05
C THR A 185 9.26 26.17 13.37
N ILE A 186 8.79 25.20 14.17
CA ILE A 186 8.13 23.99 13.68
C ILE A 186 6.77 24.33 13.08
N LYS A 187 6.54 23.92 11.83
CA LYS A 187 5.25 23.97 11.14
C LYS A 187 4.58 22.61 11.25
N LYS A 188 3.42 22.57 11.91
CA LYS A 188 2.63 21.35 12.10
C LYS A 188 1.57 21.23 11.01
N VAL A 189 1.50 20.08 10.35
CA VAL A 189 0.55 19.81 9.26
C VAL A 189 -0.17 18.50 9.53
N GLN A 190 -1.49 18.49 9.41
CA GLN A 190 -2.32 17.29 9.56
C GLN A 190 -2.80 16.81 8.20
N VAL A 191 -2.62 15.52 7.93
CA VAL A 191 -3.04 14.85 6.70
C VAL A 191 -3.96 13.69 7.05
N SER A 192 -5.20 13.73 6.59
CA SER A 192 -6.14 12.62 6.77
C SER A 192 -5.92 11.55 5.70
N VAL A 193 -5.67 10.33 6.15
CA VAL A 193 -5.38 9.16 5.32
C VAL A 193 -6.52 8.15 5.43
N ASN A 194 -6.98 7.62 4.30
CA ASN A 194 -7.94 6.51 4.26
C ASN A 194 -7.61 5.59 3.10
N THR A 195 -6.68 4.66 3.33
CA THR A 195 -6.29 3.66 2.35
C THR A 195 -7.31 2.51 2.32
N LYS A 196 -7.78 2.13 1.13
CA LYS A 196 -8.80 1.08 0.94
C LYS A 196 -8.21 -0.33 0.83
N TYR A 197 -7.24 -0.70 1.67
CA TYR A 197 -6.70 -2.07 1.65
C TYR A 197 -7.60 -3.02 2.47
N LEU A 198 -8.26 -3.99 1.85
CA LEU A 198 -9.05 -5.00 2.57
C LEU A 198 -8.17 -6.20 2.92
N TYR A 199 -7.88 -6.35 4.22
CA TYR A 199 -7.23 -7.54 4.79
C TYR A 199 -8.27 -8.42 5.48
N ILE A 200 -8.17 -9.73 5.28
CA ILE A 200 -8.99 -10.75 5.95
C ILE A 200 -8.00 -11.71 6.63
N VAL A 201 -8.07 -11.81 7.96
CA VAL A 201 -7.15 -12.64 8.79
C VAL A 201 -5.67 -12.34 8.47
N GLY A 202 -5.29 -11.06 8.42
CA GLY A 202 -3.90 -10.62 8.18
C GLY A 202 -3.40 -10.76 6.74
N ILE A 203 -4.21 -11.27 5.80
CA ILE A 203 -3.83 -11.49 4.40
C ILE A 203 -4.68 -10.61 3.47
N ARG A 204 -4.08 -10.05 2.41
CA ARG A 204 -4.81 -9.28 1.39
C ARG A 204 -5.89 -10.12 0.72
N TYR A 205 -7.06 -9.54 0.47
CA TYR A 205 -8.24 -10.27 -0.04
C TYR A 205 -8.01 -11.05 -1.34
N TYR A 206 -7.10 -10.62 -2.22
CA TYR A 206 -6.84 -11.33 -3.48
C TYR A 206 -6.16 -12.68 -3.28
N TYR A 207 -5.39 -12.88 -2.20
CA TYR A 207 -4.83 -14.20 -1.87
C TYR A 207 -5.92 -15.19 -1.44
N TRP A 208 -7.00 -14.70 -0.83
CA TRP A 208 -8.15 -15.53 -0.45
C TRP A 208 -8.86 -16.12 -1.67
N ILE A 209 -8.83 -15.44 -2.82
CA ILE A 209 -9.39 -15.98 -4.08
C ILE A 209 -8.66 -17.27 -4.45
N LEU A 210 -7.32 -17.29 -4.37
CA LEU A 210 -6.51 -18.47 -4.69
C LEU A 210 -6.76 -19.61 -3.69
N ILE A 211 -6.85 -19.29 -2.39
CA ILE A 211 -7.17 -20.28 -1.35
C ILE A 211 -8.54 -20.91 -1.62
N PHE A 212 -9.55 -20.10 -1.96
CA PHE A 212 -10.90 -20.59 -2.24
C PHE A 212 -10.94 -21.52 -3.46
N VAL A 213 -10.17 -21.21 -4.51
CA VAL A 213 -10.02 -22.09 -5.68
C VAL A 213 -9.42 -23.44 -5.27
N VAL A 214 -8.37 -23.46 -4.45
CA VAL A 214 -7.76 -24.70 -3.96
C VAL A 214 -8.75 -25.52 -3.12
N ILE A 215 -9.52 -24.87 -2.25
CA ILE A 215 -10.55 -25.52 -1.44
C ILE A 215 -11.63 -26.16 -2.33
N ILE A 216 -12.11 -25.46 -3.36
CA ILE A 216 -13.09 -26.00 -4.31
C ILE A 216 -12.55 -27.24 -5.01
N ILE A 217 -11.30 -27.20 -5.48
CA ILE A 217 -10.66 -28.35 -6.14
C ILE A 217 -10.58 -29.54 -5.18
N ALA A 218 -10.12 -29.32 -3.94
CA ALA A 218 -10.01 -30.35 -2.92
C ALA A 218 -11.39 -30.96 -2.60
N LEU A 219 -12.41 -30.13 -2.38
CA LEU A 219 -13.79 -30.58 -2.14
C LEU A 219 -14.33 -31.41 -3.30
N THR A 220 -14.07 -30.98 -4.54
CA THR A 220 -14.51 -31.71 -5.74
C THR A 220 -13.84 -33.09 -5.82
N LEU A 221 -12.55 -33.19 -5.49
CA LEU A 221 -11.83 -34.46 -5.44
C LEU A 221 -12.36 -35.38 -4.34
N ILE A 222 -12.63 -34.83 -3.15
CA ILE A 222 -13.20 -35.58 -2.01
C ILE A 222 -14.59 -36.13 -2.38
N ILE A 223 -15.48 -35.27 -2.88
CA ILE A 223 -16.83 -35.67 -3.29
C ILE A 223 -16.76 -36.73 -4.40
N ASN A 224 -15.86 -36.56 -5.37
CA ASN A 224 -15.68 -37.55 -6.42
C ASN A 224 -15.23 -38.91 -5.87
N ASN A 225 -14.30 -38.93 -4.90
CA ASN A 225 -13.85 -40.17 -4.26
C ASN A 225 -15.01 -40.87 -3.51
N LEU A 226 -15.81 -40.11 -2.76
CA LEU A 226 -16.98 -40.64 -2.05
C LEU A 226 -18.07 -41.19 -2.98
N ARG A 227 -18.18 -40.68 -4.20
CA ARG A 227 -19.16 -41.14 -5.21
C ARG A 227 -18.72 -42.39 -5.98
N GLN A 228 -17.49 -42.89 -5.78
CA GLN A 228 -17.00 -44.05 -6.53
C GLN A 228 -17.76 -45.31 -6.11
N THR A 229 -18.28 -46.02 -7.11
CA THR A 229 -18.85 -47.37 -6.95
C THR A 229 -17.90 -48.40 -7.55
N LYS A 230 -17.87 -49.60 -6.99
CA LYS A 230 -17.17 -50.73 -7.62
C LYS A 230 -18.02 -51.21 -8.79
N ILE A 231 -17.50 -51.06 -10.00
CA ILE A 231 -18.12 -51.59 -11.22
C ILE A 231 -17.71 -53.06 -11.33
N THR A 232 -18.66 -53.96 -11.06
CA THR A 232 -18.43 -55.42 -10.98
C THR A 232 -19.60 -56.17 -11.60
N GLY A 233 -19.33 -57.37 -12.10
CA GLY A 233 -20.31 -58.27 -12.70
C GLY A 233 -19.89 -58.73 -14.10
N TYR A 234 -20.72 -59.58 -14.70
CA TYR A 234 -20.43 -60.27 -15.95
C TYR A 234 -21.62 -60.20 -16.91
N LEU A 235 -21.35 -60.11 -18.21
CA LEU A 235 -22.32 -60.48 -19.24
C LEU A 235 -22.04 -61.90 -19.70
N THR A 236 -23.04 -62.75 -19.64
CA THR A 236 -22.95 -64.16 -20.04
C THR A 236 -23.84 -64.46 -21.23
N ASP A 237 -23.39 -65.36 -22.11
CA ASP A 237 -24.20 -65.87 -23.22
C ASP A 237 -25.24 -66.92 -22.75
N VAL A 238 -25.96 -67.49 -23.72
CA VAL A 238 -26.97 -68.54 -23.48
C VAL A 238 -26.35 -69.81 -22.87
N GLN A 239 -25.08 -70.07 -23.14
CA GLN A 239 -24.29 -71.21 -22.65
C GLN A 239 -23.52 -70.91 -21.34
N ASN A 240 -23.79 -69.77 -20.68
CA ASN A 240 -23.07 -69.29 -19.49
C ASN A 240 -21.59 -68.93 -19.67
N ASN A 241 -21.09 -68.80 -20.90
CA ASN A 241 -19.75 -68.27 -21.14
C ASN A 241 -19.71 -66.77 -20.84
N ILE A 242 -18.63 -66.32 -20.21
CA ILE A 242 -18.42 -64.89 -19.90
C ILE A 242 -17.97 -64.17 -21.18
N ILE A 243 -18.76 -63.21 -21.64
CA ILE A 243 -18.44 -62.37 -22.79
C ILE A 243 -17.76 -61.08 -22.33
N VAL A 244 -18.20 -60.52 -21.21
CA VAL A 244 -17.69 -59.25 -20.67
C VAL A 244 -17.52 -59.39 -19.17
N ASP A 245 -16.33 -59.08 -18.67
CA ASP A 245 -16.06 -58.84 -17.24
C ASP A 245 -15.91 -57.34 -17.00
N PHE A 246 -16.87 -56.74 -16.29
CA PHE A 246 -16.92 -55.31 -16.07
C PHE A 246 -15.76 -54.78 -15.22
N SER A 247 -15.13 -55.63 -14.41
CA SER A 247 -14.01 -55.24 -13.54
C SER A 247 -12.71 -55.02 -14.31
N THR A 248 -12.57 -55.64 -15.48
CA THR A 248 -11.34 -55.61 -16.30
C THR A 248 -11.32 -54.44 -17.30
N ILE A 249 -12.43 -53.72 -17.45
CA ILE A 249 -12.59 -52.70 -18.48
C ILE A 249 -11.87 -51.41 -18.07
N LYS A 250 -10.87 -51.03 -18.87
CA LYS A 250 -10.10 -49.80 -18.65
C LYS A 250 -10.94 -48.58 -19.00
N ARG A 251 -11.30 -47.79 -17.98
CA ARG A 251 -12.07 -46.55 -18.13
C ARG A 251 -11.14 -45.36 -18.38
N ASN A 252 -11.58 -44.37 -19.17
CA ASN A 252 -10.90 -43.10 -19.31
C ASN A 252 -10.90 -42.35 -17.96
N PRO A 253 -9.76 -41.80 -17.49
CA PRO A 253 -9.68 -41.06 -16.23
C PRO A 253 -10.69 -39.90 -16.13
N ILE A 254 -10.97 -39.20 -17.24
CA ILE A 254 -11.91 -38.06 -17.26
C ILE A 254 -13.35 -38.56 -17.08
N SER A 255 -13.75 -39.60 -17.82
CA SER A 255 -15.10 -40.17 -17.69
C SER A 255 -15.31 -40.82 -16.33
N LYS A 256 -14.26 -41.42 -15.76
CA LYS A 256 -14.27 -41.97 -14.39
C LYS A 256 -14.49 -40.88 -13.34
N PHE A 257 -13.96 -39.67 -13.56
CA PHE A 257 -14.12 -38.54 -12.65
C PHE A 257 -15.50 -37.88 -12.77
N LEU A 258 -16.00 -37.63 -13.98
CA LEU A 258 -17.31 -36.96 -14.17
C LEU A 258 -18.49 -37.90 -13.86
N TYR A 259 -18.36 -39.17 -14.25
CA TYR A 259 -19.42 -40.17 -14.17
C TYR A 259 -18.91 -41.46 -13.51
N PRO A 260 -18.57 -41.43 -12.21
CA PRO A 260 -17.92 -42.56 -11.53
C PRO A 260 -18.72 -43.86 -11.57
N LYS A 261 -20.06 -43.77 -11.65
CA LYS A 261 -21.00 -44.89 -11.70
C LYS A 261 -21.30 -45.45 -13.10
N ARG A 262 -20.78 -44.82 -14.17
CA ARG A 262 -21.16 -45.15 -15.55
C ARG A 262 -20.04 -45.82 -16.33
N LEU A 263 -20.41 -46.77 -17.18
CA LEU A 263 -19.53 -47.43 -18.14
C LEU A 263 -20.17 -47.40 -19.53
N ASN A 264 -19.59 -46.62 -20.43
CA ASN A 264 -20.11 -46.45 -21.79
C ASN A 264 -19.97 -47.74 -22.61
N PHE A 265 -20.95 -48.04 -23.46
CA PHE A 265 -20.90 -49.24 -24.31
C PHE A 265 -19.72 -49.21 -25.28
N ASN A 266 -19.36 -48.03 -25.80
CA ASN A 266 -18.17 -47.84 -26.64
C ASN A 266 -16.83 -48.19 -25.94
N SER A 267 -16.80 -48.37 -24.62
CA SER A 267 -15.61 -48.88 -23.92
C SER A 267 -15.54 -50.42 -23.93
N ILE A 268 -16.50 -51.10 -24.55
CA ILE A 268 -16.70 -52.56 -24.52
C ILE A 268 -16.78 -53.09 -25.94
N ASN A 269 -15.64 -53.52 -26.49
CA ASN A 269 -15.53 -53.96 -27.88
C ASN A 269 -16.38 -55.20 -28.22
N GLN A 270 -16.80 -55.97 -27.23
CA GLN A 270 -17.60 -57.20 -27.41
C GLN A 270 -19.09 -56.93 -27.66
N LEU A 271 -19.56 -55.69 -27.45
CA LEU A 271 -20.96 -55.32 -27.65
C LEU A 271 -21.22 -54.90 -29.10
N PRO A 272 -22.36 -55.30 -29.69
CA PRO A 272 -22.70 -54.94 -31.07
C PRO A 272 -23.28 -53.52 -31.21
N TYR A 273 -23.38 -52.76 -30.13
CA TYR A 273 -23.93 -51.40 -30.06
C TYR A 273 -23.00 -50.51 -29.24
N SER A 274 -22.96 -49.23 -29.58
CA SER A 274 -22.02 -48.26 -29.00
C SER A 274 -22.71 -47.14 -28.21
N GLY A 275 -23.98 -46.89 -28.52
CA GLY A 275 -24.81 -45.82 -27.98
C GLY A 275 -25.43 -46.13 -26.63
N GLY A 276 -24.89 -45.53 -25.58
CA GLY A 276 -25.41 -45.62 -24.21
C GLY A 276 -24.37 -46.05 -23.18
N TYR A 277 -24.83 -46.44 -22.00
CA TYR A 277 -23.98 -46.83 -20.88
C TYR A 277 -24.67 -47.78 -19.90
N PHE A 278 -23.86 -48.55 -19.18
CA PHE A 278 -24.28 -49.21 -17.95
C PHE A 278 -24.08 -48.26 -16.77
N GLU A 279 -25.05 -48.19 -15.88
CA GLU A 279 -24.98 -47.43 -14.62
C GLU A 279 -25.07 -48.38 -13.44
N PHE A 280 -24.04 -48.34 -12.60
CA PHE A 280 -23.91 -49.17 -11.40
C PHE A 280 -24.25 -48.33 -10.18
N ASP A 281 -25.35 -48.66 -9.49
CA ASP A 281 -25.80 -47.93 -8.31
C ASP A 281 -25.99 -48.89 -7.13
N GLY A 282 -24.92 -49.05 -6.35
CA GLY A 282 -24.87 -50.06 -5.29
C GLY A 282 -25.04 -51.46 -5.87
N ASP A 283 -26.12 -52.13 -5.49
CA ASP A 283 -26.45 -53.48 -5.96
C ASP A 283 -27.27 -53.51 -7.25
N LYS A 284 -27.74 -52.34 -7.73
CA LYS A 284 -28.55 -52.25 -8.95
C LYS A 284 -27.69 -51.90 -10.16
N VAL A 285 -28.02 -52.53 -11.28
CA VAL A 285 -27.39 -52.24 -12.56
C VAL A 285 -28.47 -51.84 -13.55
N TYR A 286 -28.32 -50.65 -14.11
CA TYR A 286 -29.19 -50.12 -15.14
C TYR A 286 -28.44 -50.10 -16.47
N MET A 287 -29.19 -50.30 -17.54
CA MET A 287 -28.73 -50.13 -18.91
C MET A 287 -29.47 -48.93 -19.50
N GLU A 288 -28.74 -47.89 -19.88
CA GLU A 288 -29.29 -46.74 -20.61
C GLU A 288 -28.94 -46.90 -22.09
N ILE A 289 -29.96 -47.08 -22.93
CA ILE A 289 -29.78 -47.26 -24.38
C ILE A 289 -30.04 -45.92 -25.08
N GLN A 290 -29.02 -45.41 -25.76
CA GLN A 290 -29.09 -44.17 -26.54
C GLN A 290 -28.66 -44.48 -27.97
N PRO A 291 -29.57 -44.94 -28.85
CA PRO A 291 -29.21 -45.46 -30.16
C PRO A 291 -28.44 -44.42 -31.00
N VAL A 292 -27.29 -44.81 -31.54
CA VAL A 292 -26.53 -44.01 -32.50
C VAL A 292 -26.77 -44.56 -33.91
N GLU A 293 -26.57 -43.74 -34.94
CA GLU A 293 -26.70 -44.16 -36.34
C GLU A 293 -25.82 -45.39 -36.63
N GLY A 294 -26.43 -46.46 -37.15
CA GLY A 294 -25.76 -47.73 -37.41
C GLY A 294 -25.80 -48.76 -36.26
N ASP A 295 -26.26 -48.39 -35.06
CA ASP A 295 -26.43 -49.35 -33.95
C ASP A 295 -27.64 -50.28 -34.21
N PRO A 296 -27.52 -51.59 -33.94
CA PRO A 296 -28.63 -52.53 -34.01
C PRO A 296 -29.64 -52.31 -32.88
N SER A 297 -30.92 -52.61 -33.14
CA SER A 297 -31.97 -52.50 -32.12
C SER A 297 -31.67 -53.39 -30.91
N VAL A 298 -31.72 -52.84 -29.71
CA VAL A 298 -31.58 -53.59 -28.46
C VAL A 298 -32.97 -53.98 -27.94
N ARG A 299 -33.11 -55.23 -27.49
CA ARG A 299 -34.33 -55.76 -26.87
C ARG A 299 -34.02 -56.28 -25.48
N ILE A 300 -34.92 -56.07 -24.54
CA ILE A 300 -34.84 -56.64 -23.18
C ILE A 300 -36.09 -57.50 -22.99
N ASN A 301 -35.90 -58.79 -22.70
CA ASN A 301 -36.96 -59.80 -22.62
C ASN A 301 -37.89 -59.79 -23.86
N SER A 302 -37.29 -59.73 -25.05
CA SER A 302 -37.99 -59.68 -26.35
C SER A 302 -38.76 -58.39 -26.66
N VAL A 303 -38.77 -57.40 -25.77
CA VAL A 303 -39.38 -56.08 -26.00
C VAL A 303 -38.31 -55.09 -26.45
N PRO A 304 -38.51 -54.29 -27.52
CA PRO A 304 -37.61 -53.20 -27.88
C PRO A 304 -37.38 -52.26 -26.69
N ALA A 305 -36.12 -52.02 -26.34
CA ALA A 305 -35.75 -51.21 -25.19
C ALA A 305 -35.08 -49.92 -25.67
N ASN A 306 -35.64 -48.79 -25.25
CA ASN A 306 -35.09 -47.45 -25.46
C ASN A 306 -35.01 -46.74 -24.11
N GLY A 307 -33.90 -46.03 -23.84
CA GLY A 307 -33.68 -45.35 -22.56
C GLY A 307 -33.27 -46.29 -21.42
N ARG A 308 -33.62 -45.91 -20.18
CA ARG A 308 -33.19 -46.60 -18.95
C ARG A 308 -33.99 -47.87 -18.67
N SER A 309 -33.30 -48.99 -18.48
CA SER A 309 -33.89 -50.27 -18.06
C SER A 309 -33.10 -50.90 -16.92
N ASP A 310 -33.79 -51.50 -15.94
CA ASP A 310 -33.16 -52.26 -14.86
C ASP A 310 -32.79 -53.67 -15.36
N ILE A 311 -31.50 -54.01 -15.26
CA ILE A 311 -30.96 -55.32 -15.67
C ILE A 311 -30.41 -56.13 -14.50
N THR A 312 -30.65 -55.68 -13.26
CA THR A 312 -30.12 -56.28 -12.03
C THR A 312 -30.47 -57.76 -11.91
N ASN A 313 -31.71 -58.13 -12.27
CA ASN A 313 -32.22 -59.49 -12.19
C ASN A 313 -31.85 -60.38 -13.40
N GLY A 314 -30.94 -59.92 -14.26
CA GLY A 314 -30.45 -60.66 -15.41
C GLY A 314 -31.50 -60.94 -16.50
N PRO A 315 -32.31 -59.95 -16.96
CA PRO A 315 -33.16 -60.15 -18.12
C PRO A 315 -32.33 -60.46 -19.36
N TRP A 316 -32.94 -61.12 -20.35
CA TRP A 316 -32.27 -61.40 -21.62
C TRP A 316 -32.17 -60.13 -22.44
N ILE A 317 -30.93 -59.69 -22.71
CA ILE A 317 -30.59 -58.55 -23.54
C ILE A 317 -30.20 -59.09 -24.92
N GLY A 318 -31.02 -58.80 -25.93
CA GLY A 318 -30.85 -59.27 -27.29
C GLY A 318 -30.47 -58.14 -28.25
N SER A 319 -29.45 -58.36 -29.08
CA SER A 319 -29.08 -57.44 -30.18
C SER A 319 -28.30 -58.17 -31.27
N SER A 320 -28.56 -57.84 -32.55
CA SER A 320 -27.93 -58.49 -33.73
C SER A 320 -27.88 -60.03 -33.68
N GLY A 321 -28.95 -60.67 -33.23
CA GLY A 321 -29.05 -62.13 -33.13
C GLY A 321 -28.27 -62.76 -31.97
N LYS A 322 -27.56 -61.96 -31.15
CA LYS A 322 -26.90 -62.41 -29.92
C LYS A 322 -27.77 -62.11 -28.71
N GLN A 323 -27.74 -62.99 -27.72
CA GLN A 323 -28.41 -62.80 -26.43
C GLN A 323 -27.40 -62.90 -25.29
N VAL A 324 -27.46 -61.94 -24.38
CA VAL A 324 -26.63 -61.88 -23.18
C VAL A 324 -27.47 -61.55 -21.97
N ARG A 325 -26.99 -61.92 -20.78
CA ARG A 325 -27.60 -61.51 -19.51
C ARG A 325 -26.56 -61.06 -18.52
N PHE A 326 -26.95 -60.09 -17.70
CA PHE A 326 -26.15 -59.65 -16.57
C PHE A 326 -26.17 -60.68 -15.44
N LYS A 327 -25.00 -60.96 -14.86
CA LYS A 327 -24.83 -61.74 -13.64
C LYS A 327 -23.88 -61.01 -12.69
N LYS A 328 -24.27 -60.94 -11.42
CA LYS A 328 -23.44 -60.33 -10.37
C LYS A 328 -22.25 -61.22 -9.98
N ASN A 329 -22.46 -62.54 -9.97
CA ASN A 329 -21.47 -63.55 -9.56
C ASN A 329 -20.94 -64.36 -10.75
N ILE A 330 -19.80 -65.03 -10.56
CA ILE A 330 -19.18 -65.88 -11.57
C ILE A 330 -20.07 -67.11 -11.82
N PRO A 331 -20.45 -67.40 -13.08
CA PRO A 331 -21.42 -68.45 -13.41
C PRO A 331 -20.98 -69.89 -13.08
N TYR A 332 -19.70 -70.14 -12.78
CA TYR A 332 -19.16 -71.47 -12.48
C TYR A 332 -19.10 -71.80 -10.98
N ILE A 333 -19.55 -70.91 -10.10
CA ILE A 333 -19.53 -71.09 -8.63
C ILE A 333 -20.93 -71.44 -8.07
N ASP A 334 -22.00 -71.26 -8.85
CA ASP A 334 -23.37 -71.67 -8.47
C ASP A 334 -23.65 -73.15 -8.84
N MET A 335 -22.85 -74.08 -8.29
CA MET A 335 -23.16 -75.53 -8.24
C MET A 335 -23.36 -75.99 -6.81
#